data_AF-A0A969MVX0-F1
#
_entry.id   AF-A0A969MVX0-F1
#
_cell.length_a   1.000
_cell.length_b   1.000
_cell.length_c   1.000
_cell.angle_alpha   90.00
_cell.angle_beta   90.00
_cell.angle_gamma   90.00
#
_symmetry.space_group_name_H-M   'P 1'
#
loop_
_entity.id
_entity.type
_entity.pdbx_description
1 polymer ?
#
loop_
_entity_poly.entity_id
_entity_poly.type
_entity_poly.pdbx_seq_one_letter_code
_entity_poly.pdbx_strand_id
1 'polypeptide(L)'
;IKISGCINACGHHHVGHIGILGVDKKGEEFYQITLGGDASETAALGEIVGPAFAGDDVIGAVETLVDTYLGLRSSGERFVDTYRRVGLQPFKERLYATH
;
A
#
# COMPACT_ATOMS: atom_id res chain seq x y z
N ILE A 1 -4.45 -1.62 -7.61
CA ILE A 1 -3.24 -0.82 -7.31
C ILE A 1 -3.33 0.49 -8.07
N LYS A 2 -2.92 1.61 -7.45
CA LYS A 2 -2.86 2.94 -8.08
C LYS A 2 -1.50 3.55 -7.77
N ILE A 3 -0.81 4.10 -8.78
CA ILE A 3 0.57 4.57 -8.66
C ILE A 3 0.67 6.00 -9.19
N SER A 4 1.38 6.87 -8.48
CA SER A 4 1.74 8.20 -8.95
C SER A 4 3.24 8.41 -8.78
N GLY A 5 3.92 8.92 -9.80
CA GLY A 5 5.36 9.20 -9.73
C GLY A 5 5.72 10.40 -8.84
N CYS A 6 4.74 11.25 -8.50
CA CYS A 6 4.93 12.39 -7.62
C CYS A 6 3.65 12.76 -6.87
N ILE A 7 3.74 13.76 -5.99
CA ILE A 7 2.66 14.21 -5.09
C ILE A 7 1.41 14.71 -5.82
N ASN A 8 1.51 15.03 -7.12
CA ASN A 8 0.38 15.53 -7.92
C ASN A 8 -0.75 14.50 -8.11
N ALA A 9 -0.54 13.24 -7.70
CA ALA A 9 -1.58 12.22 -7.61
C ALA A 9 -2.35 11.94 -8.92
N CYS A 10 -1.74 12.12 -10.11
CA CYS A 10 -2.39 11.88 -11.40
C CYS A 10 -2.89 10.43 -11.57
N GLY A 11 -2.25 9.48 -10.92
CA GLY A 11 -2.69 8.08 -10.87
C GLY A 11 -3.66 7.77 -9.72
N HIS A 12 -4.10 8.76 -8.95
CA HIS A 12 -5.05 8.64 -7.85
C HIS A 12 -4.62 7.64 -6.76
N HIS A 13 -3.34 7.67 -6.37
CA HIS A 13 -2.78 6.73 -5.39
C HIS A 13 -3.50 6.78 -4.02
N HIS A 14 -4.01 7.93 -3.59
CA HIS A 14 -4.73 8.07 -2.32
C HIS A 14 -6.01 7.22 -2.21
N VAL A 15 -6.63 6.85 -3.33
CA VAL A 15 -7.88 6.05 -3.36
C VAL A 15 -7.65 4.66 -3.94
N GLY A 16 -6.39 4.23 -4.06
CA GLY A 16 -6.06 2.86 -4.38
C GLY A 16 -6.11 1.98 -3.12
N HIS A 17 -6.67 0.77 -3.24
CA HIS A 17 -6.60 -0.21 -2.14
C HIS A 17 -5.15 -0.45 -1.69
N ILE A 18 -4.24 -0.42 -2.66
CA ILE A 18 -2.79 -0.25 -2.49
C ILE A 18 -2.42 0.97 -3.33
N GLY A 19 -2.03 2.04 -2.65
CA GLY A 19 -1.53 3.29 -3.23
C GLY A 19 -0.01 3.35 -3.15
N ILE A 20 0.62 3.80 -4.24
CA ILE A 20 2.08 4.00 -4.31
C ILE A 20 2.35 5.43 -4.78
N LEU A 21 3.13 6.16 -4.00
CA LEU A 21 3.55 7.52 -4.27
C LEU A 21 5.08 7.57 -4.39
N GLY A 22 5.58 7.97 -5.56
CA GLY A 22 6.97 8.35 -5.74
C GLY A 22 7.29 9.65 -4.99
N VAL A 23 8.39 9.64 -4.24
CA VAL A 23 8.93 10.76 -3.48
C VAL A 23 10.43 10.88 -3.76
N ASP A 24 10.87 12.06 -4.22
CA ASP A 24 12.29 12.37 -4.32
C ASP A 24 12.83 12.76 -2.94
N LYS A 25 13.94 12.15 -2.55
CA LYS A 25 14.71 12.57 -1.37
C LYS A 25 16.16 12.78 -1.80
N LYS A 26 16.55 14.05 -2.01
CA LYS A 26 17.93 14.44 -2.35
C LYS A 26 18.43 13.78 -3.66
N GLY A 27 17.53 13.63 -4.64
CA GLY A 27 17.86 13.01 -5.92
C GLY A 27 17.78 11.49 -5.94
N GLU A 28 17.37 10.86 -4.85
CA GLU A 28 17.08 9.42 -4.78
C GLU A 28 15.56 9.18 -4.79
N GLU A 29 15.12 8.18 -5.55
CA GLU A 29 13.72 7.81 -5.66
C GLU A 29 13.30 6.87 -4.52
N PHE A 30 12.30 7.30 -3.76
CA PHE A 30 11.63 6.50 -2.74
C PHE A 30 10.16 6.33 -3.08
N TYR A 31 9.53 5.31 -2.49
CA TYR A 31 8.14 4.97 -2.72
C TYR A 31 7.38 4.83 -1.40
N GLN A 32 6.44 5.75 -1.17
CA GLN A 32 5.53 5.70 -0.04
C GLN A 32 4.33 4.81 -0.38
N ILE A 33 4.04 3.84 0.48
CA ILE A 33 2.88 2.97 0.34
C ILE A 33 1.75 3.45 1.26
N THR A 34 0.53 3.45 0.72
CA THR A 34 -0.72 3.62 1.47
C THR A 34 -1.66 2.43 1.24
N LEU A 35 -2.49 2.10 2.24
CA LEU A 35 -3.45 0.99 2.17
C LEU A 35 -4.86 1.41 2.57
N GLY A 36 -5.86 0.74 1.98
CA GLY A 36 -7.26 0.89 2.38
C GLY A 36 -8.04 2.00 1.65
N GLY A 37 -7.41 2.69 0.69
CA GLY A 37 -8.11 3.69 -0.13
C GLY A 37 -9.12 3.04 -1.06
N ASP A 38 -10.25 3.70 -1.31
CA ASP A 38 -11.35 3.18 -2.13
C ASP A 38 -12.02 4.34 -2.89
N ALA A 39 -12.19 4.20 -4.20
CA ALA A 39 -12.79 5.20 -5.08
C ALA A 39 -14.27 4.91 -5.42
N SER A 40 -14.83 3.82 -4.86
CA SER A 40 -16.22 3.43 -5.05
C SER A 40 -17.15 4.20 -4.11
N GLU A 41 -18.40 3.75 -4.00
CA GLU A 41 -19.40 4.30 -3.08
C GLU A 41 -18.99 4.22 -1.60
N THR A 42 -18.09 3.30 -1.25
CA THR A 42 -17.48 3.21 0.09
C THR A 42 -16.18 4.02 0.17
N ALA A 43 -16.23 5.26 -0.34
CA ALA A 43 -15.07 6.13 -0.53
C ALA A 43 -14.21 6.24 0.73
N ALA A 44 -12.91 6.00 0.58
CA ALA A 44 -11.94 6.07 1.67
C ALA A 44 -10.58 6.54 1.15
N LEU A 45 -9.84 7.25 1.98
CA LEU A 45 -8.43 7.56 1.72
C LEU A 45 -7.55 6.45 2.31
N GLY A 46 -6.50 6.10 1.59
CA GLY A 46 -5.50 5.15 2.06
C GLY A 46 -4.65 5.73 3.19
N GLU A 47 -4.29 4.89 4.14
CA GLU A 47 -3.45 5.23 5.29
C GLU A 47 -1.98 4.89 5.01
N ILE A 48 -1.07 5.76 5.45
CA ILE A 48 0.38 5.52 5.36
C ILE A 48 0.77 4.36 6.26
N VAL A 49 1.38 3.32 5.66
CA VAL A 49 1.73 2.08 6.40
C VAL A 49 2.96 2.26 7.28
N GLY A 50 3.91 3.09 6.84
CA GLY A 50 5.18 3.35 7.51
C GLY A 50 6.16 4.13 6.61
N PRO A 51 7.48 4.03 6.86
CA PRO A 51 8.51 4.68 6.04
C PRO A 51 8.41 4.34 4.55
N ALA A 52 8.92 5.23 3.70
CA ALA A 52 9.03 4.98 2.27
C ALA A 52 10.18 4.00 1.97
N PHE A 53 9.98 3.15 0.97
CA PHE A 53 10.96 2.16 0.49
C PHE A 53 11.86 2.78 -0.58
N ALA A 54 13.11 2.31 -0.70
CA ALA A 54 13.93 2.64 -1.85
C ALA A 54 13.34 2.01 -3.13
N GLY A 55 13.74 2.51 -4.31
CA GLY A 55 13.24 1.97 -5.58
C GLY A 55 13.45 0.48 -5.77
N ASP A 56 14.58 -0.05 -5.31
CA ASP A 56 14.88 -1.48 -5.41
C ASP A 56 14.03 -2.33 -4.44
N ASP A 57 13.53 -1.74 -3.35
CA ASP A 57 12.82 -2.44 -2.28
C ASP A 57 11.29 -2.46 -2.48
N VAL A 58 10.74 -1.53 -3.28
CA VAL A 58 9.27 -1.38 -3.41
C VAL A 58 8.60 -2.62 -3.99
N ILE A 59 9.29 -3.36 -4.86
CA ILE A 59 8.75 -4.58 -5.46
C ILE A 59 8.56 -5.65 -4.38
N GLY A 60 9.58 -5.89 -3.54
CA GLY A 60 9.49 -6.83 -2.43
C GLY A 60 8.47 -6.44 -1.37
N ALA A 61 8.29 -5.13 -1.15
CA ALA A 61 7.22 -4.63 -0.28
C ALA A 61 5.82 -4.96 -0.83
N VAL A 62 5.61 -4.81 -2.14
CA VAL A 62 4.33 -5.16 -2.79
C VAL A 62 4.08 -6.67 -2.74
N GLU A 63 5.10 -7.50 -2.99
CA GLU A 63 4.99 -8.96 -2.85
C GLU A 63 4.59 -9.34 -1.42
N THR A 64 5.25 -8.78 -0.42
CA THR A 64 4.94 -9.01 1.01
C THR A 64 3.50 -8.63 1.35
N LEU A 65 2.97 -7.53 0.78
CA LEU A 65 1.57 -7.13 0.96
C LEU A 65 0.59 -8.12 0.35
N VAL A 66 0.88 -8.60 -0.86
CA VAL A 66 0.04 -9.59 -1.54
C VAL A 66 0.04 -10.90 -0.78
N ASP A 67 1.20 -11.37 -0.34
CA ASP A 67 1.33 -12.60 0.44
C ASP A 67 0.61 -12.50 1.79
N THR A 68 0.73 -11.35 2.46
CA THR A 68 0.00 -11.07 3.70
C THR A 68 -1.51 -11.11 3.47
N TYR A 69 -2.00 -10.50 2.39
CA TYR A 69 -3.41 -10.58 2.01
C TYR A 69 -3.83 -12.03 1.72
N LEU A 70 -3.07 -12.77 0.92
CA LEU A 70 -3.40 -14.15 0.56
C LEU A 70 -3.42 -15.08 1.78
N GLY A 71 -2.57 -14.83 2.78
CA GLY A 71 -2.55 -15.58 4.03
C GLY A 71 -3.66 -15.22 5.02
N LEU A 72 -4.23 -14.01 4.93
CA LEU A 72 -5.27 -13.54 5.85
C LEU A 72 -6.69 -13.60 5.28
N ARG A 73 -6.83 -13.64 3.96
CA ARG A 73 -8.14 -13.59 3.29
C ARG A 73 -8.95 -14.86 3.55
N SER A 74 -10.25 -14.68 3.65
CA SER A 74 -11.23 -15.76 3.53
C SER A 74 -11.50 -16.07 2.06
N SER A 75 -12.11 -17.24 1.77
CA SER A 75 -12.45 -17.62 0.40
C SER A 75 -13.34 -16.55 -0.26
N GLY A 76 -12.93 -16.07 -1.44
CA GLY A 76 -13.64 -15.05 -2.22
C GLY A 76 -13.49 -13.61 -1.71
N GLU A 77 -12.80 -13.38 -0.59
CA GLU A 77 -12.61 -12.05 -0.02
C GLU A 77 -11.63 -11.23 -0.88
N ARG A 78 -11.97 -9.97 -1.19
CA ARG A 78 -11.07 -9.06 -1.92
C ARG A 78 -10.06 -8.44 -0.94
N PHE A 79 -9.00 -7.84 -1.49
CA PHE A 79 -7.98 -7.15 -0.68
C PHE A 79 -8.58 -6.13 0.29
N VAL A 80 -9.42 -5.22 -0.20
CA VAL A 80 -9.98 -4.12 0.61
C VAL A 80 -10.89 -4.64 1.72
N ASP A 81 -11.64 -5.73 1.47
CA ASP A 81 -12.52 -6.33 2.45
C ASP A 81 -11.68 -7.01 3.55
N THR A 82 -10.61 -7.71 3.15
CA THR A 82 -9.64 -8.31 4.09
C THR A 82 -8.99 -7.23 4.96
N TYR A 83 -8.51 -6.15 4.34
CA TYR A 83 -7.91 -5.01 5.04
C TYR A 83 -8.86 -4.39 6.05
N ARG A 84 -10.13 -4.15 5.67
CA ARG A 84 -11.16 -3.60 6.57
C ARG A 84 -11.44 -4.51 7.77
N ARG A 85 -11.38 -5.83 7.59
CA ARG A 85 -11.62 -6.81 8.65
C ARG A 85 -10.45 -6.94 9.62
N VAL A 86 -9.22 -7.00 9.11
CA VAL A 86 -8.01 -7.28 9.93
C VAL A 86 -7.26 -6.02 10.37
N GLY A 87 -7.54 -4.88 9.73
CA GLY A 87 -6.86 -3.62 9.95
C GLY A 87 -5.46 -3.57 9.32
N LEU A 88 -4.78 -2.44 9.55
CA LEU A 88 -3.43 -2.17 9.02
C LEU A 88 -2.34 -3.02 9.67
N GLN A 89 -2.52 -3.41 10.93
CA GLN A 89 -1.45 -3.92 11.78
C GLN A 89 -0.73 -5.15 11.20
N PRO A 90 -1.42 -6.20 10.70
CA PRO A 90 -0.74 -7.37 10.14
C PRO A 90 0.12 -7.05 8.90
N PHE A 91 -0.33 -6.09 8.08
CA PHE A 91 0.41 -5.65 6.90
C PHE A 91 1.66 -4.86 7.28
N LYS A 92 1.52 -3.96 8.27
CA LYS A 92 2.64 -3.18 8.79
C LYS A 92 3.70 -4.09 9.41
N GLU A 93 3.29 -5.04 10.25
CA GLU A 93 4.22 -5.98 10.87
C GLU A 93 4.99 -6.78 9.83
N ARG A 94 4.32 -7.35 8.83
CA ARG A 94 4.99 -8.13 7.78
C ARG A 94 5.93 -7.30 6.91
N LEU A 95 5.55 -6.07 6.57
CA LEU A 95 6.38 -5.16 5.77
C LEU A 95 7.69 -4.75 6.45
N TYR A 96 7.70 -4.66 7.79
CA TYR A 96 8.85 -4.16 8.55
C TYR A 96 9.45 -5.19 9.52
N ALA A 97 9.05 -6.46 9.45
CA ALA A 97 9.56 -7.54 10.31
C ALA A 97 11.03 -7.90 10.04
N THR A 98 11.64 -7.42 8.95
CA THR A 98 12.98 -7.82 8.49
C THR A 98 14.06 -6.76 8.75
N HIS A 99 13.87 -5.89 9.74
CA HIS A 99 14.85 -4.88 10.14
C HIS A 99 15.33 -5.04 11.58
#